data_AF-A0A7J9VIS8-F1
#
_entry.id   AF-A0A7J9VIS8-F1
#
_cell.length_a   1.000
_cell.length_b   1.000
_cell.length_c   1.000
_cell.angle_alpha   90.00
_cell.angle_beta   90.00
_cell.angle_gamma   90.00
#
_symmetry.space_group_name_H-M   'P 1'
#
loop_
_entity.id
_entity.type
_entity.pdbx_description
1 polymer ?
#
loop_
_entity_poly.entity_id
_entity_poly.type
_entity_poly.pdbx_seq_one_letter_code
_entity_poly.pdbx_strand_id
1 'polypeptide(L)'
;PEYKRRWATEGWDAMQDKALRSWLLDRMEAREYWFDANGRPALTTPSQLADALARDEEFVSVANIYAPRAELGALVRELLAEEHVPGVAALRYKPSGMKKRADWEHVWDLQRQEDAAPDEPAKRRIRESIPTPPKYTSADFLRPSYWRARGKLDVPKERFISYGAVNTLNP
;
A
#
# COMPACT_ATOMS: atom_id res chain seq x y z
N PRO A 1 -3.08 38.13 -26.73
CA PRO A 1 -3.00 36.71 -27.12
C PRO A 1 -2.23 35.92 -26.06
N GLU A 2 -2.96 35.31 -25.12
CA GLU A 2 -2.38 34.34 -24.18
C GLU A 2 -2.06 33.06 -24.94
N TYR A 3 -0.77 32.83 -25.22
CA TYR A 3 -0.33 31.67 -25.95
C TYR A 3 -0.48 30.39 -25.10
N LYS A 4 -1.36 29.50 -25.57
CA LYS A 4 -1.32 28.04 -25.58
C LYS A 4 -0.59 27.33 -24.43
N ARG A 5 -1.38 26.57 -23.64
CA ARG A 5 -1.01 25.43 -22.75
C ARG A 5 0.46 25.40 -22.34
N ARG A 6 0.76 25.98 -21.17
CA ARG A 6 2.06 25.82 -20.52
C ARG A 6 2.32 24.33 -20.29
N TRP A 7 3.31 23.75 -20.98
CA TRP A 7 3.97 22.54 -20.50
C TRP A 7 4.74 22.90 -19.23
N ALA A 8 4.01 23.14 -18.14
CA ALA A 8 4.59 23.29 -16.82
C ALA A 8 4.99 21.88 -16.38
N THR A 9 6.21 21.49 -16.73
CA THR A 9 6.85 20.34 -16.10
C THR A 9 7.22 20.74 -14.68
N GLU A 10 7.17 19.78 -13.77
CA GLU A 10 7.79 19.97 -12.47
C GLU A 10 9.29 20.29 -12.67
N GLY A 11 9.90 21.03 -11.73
CA GLY A 11 11.32 21.34 -11.81
C GLY A 11 12.17 20.05 -11.87
N TRP A 12 13.35 20.13 -12.49
CA TRP A 12 14.25 18.98 -12.64
C TRP A 12 14.46 18.22 -11.33
N ASP A 13 14.70 18.94 -10.23
CA ASP A 13 14.93 18.37 -8.91
C ASP A 13 13.76 17.49 -8.42
N ALA A 14 12.51 17.94 -8.65
CA ALA A 14 11.32 17.18 -8.26
C ALA A 14 11.13 15.93 -9.14
N MET A 15 11.48 16.01 -10.42
CA MET A 15 11.43 14.84 -11.31
C MET A 15 12.51 13.83 -10.94
N GLN A 16 13.72 14.29 -10.63
CA GLN A 16 14.82 13.45 -10.19
C GLN A 16 14.50 12.75 -8.86
N ASP A 17 14.01 13.50 -7.86
CA ASP A 17 13.59 12.94 -6.57
C ASP A 17 12.56 11.82 -6.74
N LYS A 18 11.50 12.07 -7.52
CA LYS A 18 10.45 11.07 -7.79
C LYS A 18 10.99 9.84 -8.52
N ALA A 19 11.86 10.03 -9.51
CA ALA A 19 12.45 8.93 -10.27
C ALA A 19 13.34 8.05 -9.39
N LEU A 20 14.22 8.66 -8.59
CA LEU A 20 15.11 7.96 -7.66
C LEU A 20 14.30 7.23 -6.59
N ARG A 21 13.29 7.88 -6.00
CA ARG A 21 12.40 7.26 -5.02
C ARG A 21 11.66 6.05 -5.59
N SER A 22 11.10 6.19 -6.80
CA SER A 22 10.42 5.09 -7.48
C SER A 22 11.38 3.93 -7.71
N TRP A 23 12.57 4.20 -8.25
CA TRP A 23 13.57 3.18 -8.54
C TRP A 23 13.99 2.43 -7.26
N LEU A 24 14.23 3.14 -6.16
CA LEU A 24 14.59 2.52 -4.87
C LEU A 24 13.48 1.59 -4.39
N LEU A 25 12.24 2.06 -4.40
CA LEU A 25 11.11 1.25 -3.98
C LEU A 25 10.89 0.04 -4.90
N ASP A 26 11.09 0.20 -6.22
CA ASP A 26 11.02 -0.90 -7.21
C ASP A 26 12.07 -1.97 -6.91
N ARG A 27 13.28 -1.55 -6.52
CA ARG A 27 14.34 -2.46 -6.09
C ARG A 27 13.99 -3.17 -4.78
N MET A 28 13.37 -2.49 -3.82
CA MET A 28 12.94 -3.07 -2.55
C MET A 28 11.85 -4.14 -2.69
N GLU A 29 11.08 -4.16 -3.78
CA GLU A 29 10.08 -5.19 -4.06
C GLU A 29 10.66 -6.50 -4.60
N ALA A 30 11.97 -6.56 -4.87
CA ALA A 30 12.58 -7.74 -5.46
C ALA A 30 12.35 -9.00 -4.61
N ARG A 31 12.00 -10.10 -5.29
CA ARG A 31 11.48 -11.33 -4.67
C ARG A 31 12.45 -11.93 -3.65
N GLU A 32 13.75 -11.82 -3.91
CA GLU A 32 14.83 -12.32 -3.05
C GLU A 32 14.80 -11.75 -1.63
N TYR A 33 14.18 -10.59 -1.40
CA TYR A 33 14.06 -9.98 -0.08
C TYR A 33 12.87 -10.50 0.74
N TRP A 34 11.93 -11.20 0.10
CA TRP A 34 10.64 -11.57 0.68
C TRP A 34 10.36 -13.09 0.65
N PHE A 35 11.30 -13.87 0.12
CA PHE A 35 11.17 -15.32 -0.02
C PHE A 35 12.44 -16.04 0.45
N ASP A 36 12.27 -17.17 1.12
CA ASP A 36 13.38 -18.02 1.56
C ASP A 36 13.99 -18.81 0.39
N ALA A 37 15.07 -19.56 0.68
CA ALA A 37 15.76 -20.39 -0.31
C ALA A 37 14.87 -21.49 -0.93
N ASN A 38 13.75 -21.86 -0.28
CA ASN A 38 12.78 -22.83 -0.78
C ASN A 38 11.63 -22.14 -1.54
N GLY A 39 11.70 -20.82 -1.74
CA GLY A 39 10.68 -20.04 -2.43
C GLY A 39 9.40 -19.81 -1.60
N ARG A 40 9.46 -19.95 -0.28
CA ARG A 40 8.33 -19.67 0.63
C ARG A 40 8.35 -18.21 1.07
N PRO A 41 7.19 -17.52 1.16
CA PRO A 41 7.14 -16.17 1.70
C PRO A 41 7.73 -16.11 3.12
N ALA A 42 8.57 -15.11 3.37
CA ALA A 42 9.22 -14.88 4.66
C ALA A 42 8.87 -13.50 5.21
N LEU A 43 8.72 -13.40 6.53
CA LEU A 43 8.60 -12.11 7.20
C LEU A 43 10.00 -11.49 7.31
N THR A 44 10.15 -10.30 6.73
CA THR A 44 11.40 -9.54 6.75
C THR A 44 11.21 -8.27 7.56
N THR A 45 12.05 -8.06 8.56
CA THR A 45 12.07 -6.81 9.33
C THR A 45 12.76 -5.70 8.55
N PRO A 46 12.47 -4.41 8.82
CA PRO A 46 13.15 -3.30 8.14
C PRO A 46 14.69 -3.35 8.27
N SER A 47 15.21 -3.80 9.42
CA SER A 47 16.66 -3.95 9.62
C SER A 47 17.23 -5.08 8.76
N GLN A 48 16.56 -6.24 8.69
CA GLN A 48 16.99 -7.33 7.82
C GLN A 48 16.96 -6.93 6.33
N LEU A 49 15.95 -6.16 5.92
CA LEU A 49 15.86 -5.63 4.56
C LEU A 49 17.02 -4.65 4.30
N ALA A 50 17.30 -3.73 5.22
CA ALA A 50 18.42 -2.79 5.10
C ALA A 50 19.77 -3.51 5.01
N ASP A 51 20.00 -4.53 5.83
CA ASP A 51 21.22 -5.35 5.79
C ASP A 51 21.36 -6.09 4.45
N ALA A 52 20.25 -6.54 3.86
CA ALA A 52 20.25 -7.17 2.55
C ALA A 52 20.56 -6.18 1.43
N LEU A 53 19.91 -5.02 1.45
CA LEU A 53 20.12 -3.93 0.49
C LEU A 53 21.51 -3.30 0.60
N ALA A 54 22.17 -3.36 1.77
CA ALA A 54 23.54 -2.90 1.94
C ALA A 54 24.55 -3.68 1.09
N ARG A 55 24.19 -4.89 0.63
CA ARG A 55 24.99 -5.72 -0.28
C ARG A 55 24.69 -5.45 -1.76
N ASP A 56 23.70 -4.63 -2.05
CA ASP A 56 23.32 -4.22 -3.40
C ASP A 56 23.99 -2.89 -3.74
N GLU A 57 25.11 -2.97 -4.49
CA GLU A 57 25.92 -1.80 -4.84
C GLU A 57 25.14 -0.74 -5.63
N GLU A 58 24.23 -1.16 -6.52
CA GLU A 58 23.38 -0.25 -7.28
C GLU A 58 22.39 0.46 -6.35
N PHE A 59 21.77 -0.29 -5.43
CA PHE A 59 20.86 0.29 -4.44
C PHE A 59 21.55 1.33 -3.58
N VAL A 60 22.73 0.99 -3.03
CA VAL A 60 23.52 1.92 -2.20
C VAL A 60 23.94 3.15 -3.00
N SER A 61 24.33 2.98 -4.27
CA SER A 61 24.70 4.10 -5.14
C SER A 61 23.53 5.07 -5.37
N VAL A 62 22.35 4.55 -5.73
CA VAL A 62 21.15 5.36 -5.95
C VAL A 62 20.67 5.99 -4.65
N ALA A 63 20.73 5.27 -3.53
CA ALA A 63 20.40 5.79 -2.21
C ALA A 63 21.29 6.98 -1.81
N ASN A 64 22.59 6.93 -2.12
CA ASN A 64 23.52 8.03 -1.87
C ASN A 64 23.23 9.25 -2.76
N ILE A 65 22.64 9.09 -3.94
CA ILE A 65 22.19 10.23 -4.76
C ILE A 65 20.89 10.80 -4.20
N TYR A 66 19.94 9.93 -3.84
CA TYR A 66 18.63 10.29 -3.33
C TYR A 66 18.70 11.01 -1.97
N ALA A 67 19.48 10.46 -1.03
CA ALA A 67 19.59 10.94 0.33
C ALA A 67 21.04 10.82 0.84
N PRO A 68 21.98 11.66 0.37
CA PRO A 68 23.44 11.51 0.58
C PRO A 68 23.93 11.53 2.04
N ARG A 69 23.08 11.92 2.98
CA ARG A 69 23.42 12.03 4.41
C ARG A 69 22.59 11.08 5.27
N ALA A 70 21.69 10.30 4.67
CA ALA A 70 20.83 9.39 5.41
C ALA A 70 21.60 8.11 5.75
N GLU A 71 21.37 7.59 6.95
CA GLU A 71 21.73 6.22 7.29
C GLU A 71 20.81 5.26 6.51
N LEU A 72 21.36 4.22 5.90
CA LEU A 72 20.63 3.35 4.97
C LEU A 72 19.39 2.71 5.61
N GLY A 73 19.51 2.21 6.84
CA GLY A 73 18.38 1.65 7.58
C GLY A 73 17.29 2.67 7.87
N ALA A 74 17.66 3.92 8.17
CA ALA A 74 16.70 5.02 8.35
C ALA A 74 15.97 5.35 7.03
N LEU A 75 16.69 5.41 5.91
CA LEU A 75 16.10 5.61 4.59
C LEU A 75 15.13 4.48 4.23
N VAL A 76 15.52 3.22 4.42
CA VAL A 76 14.66 2.05 4.16
C VAL A 76 13.39 2.11 5.00
N ARG A 77 13.50 2.47 6.29
CA ARG A 77 12.33 2.65 7.17
C ARG A 77 11.41 3.77 6.68
N GLU A 78 11.96 4.90 6.26
CA GLU A 78 11.18 6.03 5.74
C GLU A 78 10.42 5.65 4.46
N LEU A 79 11.10 5.00 3.52
CA LEU A 79 10.51 4.52 2.27
C LEU A 79 9.37 3.52 2.55
N LEU A 80 9.59 2.55 3.43
CA LEU A 80 8.55 1.59 3.83
C LEU A 80 7.38 2.27 4.52
N ALA A 81 7.63 3.26 5.39
CA ALA A 81 6.60 3.90 6.21
C ALA A 81 5.51 4.61 5.38
N GLU A 82 5.82 5.03 4.15
CA GLU A 82 4.85 5.66 3.24
C GLU A 82 4.21 4.70 2.24
N GLU A 83 4.75 3.49 2.06
CA GLU A 83 4.33 2.54 1.03
C GLU A 83 3.72 1.24 1.58
N HIS A 84 3.81 1.03 2.90
CA HIS A 84 3.17 -0.11 3.55
C HIS A 84 1.71 0.18 3.93
N VAL A 85 0.90 -0.88 3.96
CA VAL A 85 -0.40 -0.86 4.65
C VAL A 85 -0.51 -2.08 5.57
N PRO A 86 -0.97 -1.92 6.83
CA PRO A 86 -1.21 -3.04 7.72
C PRO A 86 -2.20 -4.06 7.13
N GLY A 87 -1.86 -5.35 7.25
CA GLY A 87 -2.74 -6.44 6.85
C GLY A 87 -4.03 -6.49 7.69
N VAL A 88 -3.96 -6.05 8.95
CA VAL A 88 -5.10 -6.02 9.88
C VAL A 88 -5.88 -4.71 9.74
N ALA A 89 -7.19 -4.81 9.52
CA ALA A 89 -8.10 -3.66 9.34
C ALA A 89 -8.10 -2.70 10.54
N ALA A 90 -8.06 -3.22 11.77
CA ALA A 90 -8.02 -2.41 13.00
C ALA A 90 -6.77 -1.51 13.10
N LEU A 91 -5.69 -1.87 12.41
CA LEU A 91 -4.47 -1.08 12.33
C LEU A 91 -4.46 -0.12 11.14
N ARG A 92 -5.50 -0.15 10.29
CA ARG A 92 -5.62 0.68 9.08
C ARG A 92 -6.66 1.80 9.25
N TYR A 93 -7.80 1.48 9.86
CA TYR A 93 -8.94 2.39 9.92
C TYR A 93 -9.13 3.07 11.27
N LYS A 94 -9.70 4.27 11.21
CA LYS A 94 -10.37 4.92 12.34
C LYS A 94 -11.71 4.25 12.63
N PRO A 95 -12.37 4.54 13.76
CA PRO A 95 -13.70 3.98 14.06
C PRO A 95 -14.74 4.17 12.93
N SER A 96 -14.71 5.30 12.22
CA SER A 96 -15.61 5.54 11.08
C SER A 96 -15.34 4.58 9.92
N GLY A 97 -14.07 4.30 9.62
CA GLY A 97 -13.68 3.33 8.59
C GLY A 97 -13.98 1.89 8.99
N MET A 98 -13.89 1.55 10.28
CA MET A 98 -14.30 0.23 10.78
C MET A 98 -15.79 -0.01 10.60
N LYS A 99 -16.65 1.00 10.79
CA LYS A 99 -18.08 0.87 10.50
C LYS A 99 -18.33 0.58 9.02
N LYS A 100 -17.67 1.33 8.12
CA LYS A 100 -17.76 1.08 6.68
C LYS A 100 -17.24 -0.31 6.33
N ARG A 101 -16.17 -0.77 6.98
CA ARG A 101 -15.59 -2.10 6.77
C ARG A 101 -16.61 -3.20 7.08
N ALA A 102 -17.35 -3.08 8.18
CA ALA A 102 -18.42 -4.01 8.50
C ALA A 102 -19.52 -4.01 7.43
N ASP A 103 -19.93 -2.84 6.92
CA ASP A 103 -20.91 -2.74 5.84
C ASP A 103 -20.40 -3.42 4.55
N TRP A 104 -19.12 -3.26 4.21
CA TRP A 104 -18.48 -3.94 3.08
C TRP A 104 -18.39 -5.45 3.26
N GLU A 105 -18.02 -5.92 4.46
CA GLU A 105 -17.95 -7.34 4.78
C GLU A 105 -19.31 -8.01 4.68
N HIS A 106 -20.37 -7.33 5.14
CA HIS A 106 -21.75 -7.77 4.97
C HIS A 106 -22.14 -7.89 3.49
N VAL A 107 -21.79 -6.91 2.66
CA VAL A 107 -22.01 -6.98 1.20
C VAL A 107 -21.28 -8.18 0.59
N TRP A 108 -20.03 -8.43 0.97
CA TRP A 108 -19.28 -9.59 0.48
C TRP A 108 -19.88 -10.93 0.93
N ASP A 109 -20.42 -11.00 2.16
CA ASP A 109 -21.13 -12.20 2.62
C ASP A 109 -22.37 -12.48 1.76
N LEU A 110 -23.14 -11.44 1.41
CA LEU A 110 -24.30 -11.60 0.52
C LEU A 110 -23.87 -11.99 -0.90
N GLN A 111 -22.77 -11.43 -1.41
CA GLN A 111 -22.22 -11.81 -2.72
C GLN A 111 -21.73 -13.27 -2.73
N ARG A 112 -21.10 -13.74 -1.65
CA ARG A 112 -20.77 -15.17 -1.50
C ARG A 112 -22.00 -16.07 -1.49
N GLN A 113 -23.08 -15.63 -0.85
CA GLN A 113 -24.37 -16.35 -0.87
C GLN A 113 -24.99 -16.36 -2.26
N GLU A 114 -24.89 -15.25 -3.01
CA GLU A 114 -25.26 -15.19 -4.42
C GLU A 114 -24.45 -16.21 -5.23
N ASP A 115 -23.13 -16.21 -5.11
CA ASP A 115 -22.25 -17.12 -5.85
C ASP A 115 -22.58 -18.60 -5.56
N ALA A 116 -22.95 -18.93 -4.32
CA ALA A 116 -23.31 -20.27 -3.88
C ALA A 116 -24.75 -20.69 -4.21
N ALA A 117 -25.60 -19.79 -4.72
CA ALA A 117 -27.01 -20.09 -4.97
C ALA A 117 -27.21 -21.09 -6.13
N PRO A 118 -28.22 -21.96 -6.05
CA PRO A 118 -28.35 -23.12 -6.94
C PRO A 118 -28.74 -22.78 -8.39
N ASP A 119 -29.37 -21.63 -8.61
CA ASP A 119 -29.88 -21.21 -9.92
C ASP A 119 -29.93 -19.68 -10.07
N GLU A 120 -30.08 -19.22 -11.32
CA GLU A 120 -30.15 -17.79 -11.64
C GLU A 120 -31.32 -17.05 -10.97
N PRO A 121 -32.54 -17.61 -10.85
CA PRO A 121 -33.61 -16.99 -10.09
C PRO A 121 -33.28 -16.76 -8.61
N ALA A 122 -32.58 -17.68 -7.95
CA ALA A 122 -32.09 -17.52 -6.58
C ALA A 122 -31.00 -16.45 -6.51
N LYS A 123 -30.02 -16.49 -7.43
CA LYS A 123 -28.97 -15.46 -7.54
C LYS A 123 -29.55 -14.06 -7.69
N ARG A 124 -30.53 -13.90 -8.59
CA ARG A 124 -31.18 -12.60 -8.86
C ARG A 124 -31.85 -12.03 -7.61
N ARG A 125 -32.60 -12.87 -6.87
CA ARG A 125 -33.24 -12.45 -5.61
C ARG A 125 -32.23 -11.97 -4.56
N ILE A 126 -31.10 -12.66 -4.44
CA ILE A 126 -30.03 -12.25 -3.52
C ILE A 126 -29.42 -10.93 -4.00
N ARG A 127 -29.01 -10.84 -5.28
CA ARG A 127 -28.42 -9.65 -5.90
C ARG A 127 -29.25 -8.39 -5.69
N GLU A 128 -30.58 -8.49 -5.87
CA GLU A 128 -31.52 -7.39 -5.69
C GLU A 128 -31.59 -6.89 -4.23
N SER A 129 -31.22 -7.73 -3.25
CA SER A 129 -31.18 -7.35 -1.83
C SER A 129 -29.85 -6.75 -1.38
N ILE A 130 -28.78 -6.85 -2.19
CA ILE A 130 -27.43 -6.40 -1.83
C ILE A 130 -27.38 -4.87 -1.84
N PRO A 131 -27.11 -4.20 -0.70
CA PRO A 131 -26.96 -2.75 -0.69
C PRO A 131 -25.66 -2.32 -1.38
N THR A 132 -25.63 -1.11 -1.92
CA THR A 132 -24.36 -0.50 -2.36
C THR A 132 -23.54 -0.12 -1.13
N PRO A 133 -22.30 -0.61 -0.96
CA PRO A 133 -21.50 -0.29 0.21
C PRO A 133 -21.06 1.18 0.20
N PRO A 134 -20.85 1.80 1.39
CA PRO A 134 -20.42 3.18 1.48
C PRO A 134 -18.99 3.38 0.95
N LYS A 135 -18.72 4.53 0.33
CA LYS A 135 -17.36 4.88 -0.10
C LYS A 135 -16.52 5.37 1.08
N TYR A 136 -15.25 4.98 1.11
CA TYR A 136 -14.28 5.53 2.06
C TYR A 136 -13.84 6.94 1.67
N THR A 137 -13.37 7.69 2.67
CA THR A 137 -12.66 8.97 2.50
C THR A 137 -11.35 8.94 3.30
N SER A 138 -10.49 9.95 3.13
CA SER A 138 -9.26 10.08 3.92
C SER A 138 -9.51 10.13 5.44
N ALA A 139 -10.69 10.60 5.86
CA ALA A 139 -11.07 10.67 7.27
C ALA A 139 -11.30 9.30 7.92
N ASP A 140 -11.43 8.24 7.12
CA ASP A 140 -11.64 6.87 7.61
C ASP A 140 -10.34 6.11 7.90
N PHE A 141 -9.20 6.63 7.46
CA PHE A 141 -7.89 5.98 7.59
C PHE A 141 -7.08 6.60 8.73
N LEU A 142 -6.24 5.78 9.37
CA LEU A 142 -5.32 6.24 10.41
C LEU A 142 -4.18 7.09 9.83
N ARG A 143 -3.71 6.79 8.61
CA ARG A 143 -2.63 7.53 7.95
C ARG A 143 -3.03 7.97 6.53
N PRO A 144 -2.57 9.14 6.07
CA PRO A 144 -2.77 9.59 4.68
C PRO A 144 -2.18 8.62 3.64
N SER A 145 -1.04 7.98 3.93
CA SER A 145 -0.43 6.96 3.07
C SER A 145 -1.36 5.78 2.83
N TYR A 146 -2.06 5.30 3.86
CA TYR A 146 -3.03 4.21 3.72
C TYR A 146 -4.20 4.60 2.82
N TRP A 147 -4.70 5.83 2.96
CA TRP A 147 -5.72 6.36 2.05
C TRP A 147 -5.21 6.44 0.61
N ARG A 148 -3.97 6.91 0.40
CA ARG A 148 -3.33 7.00 -0.92
C ARG A 148 -3.26 5.62 -1.59
N ALA A 149 -2.88 4.59 -0.84
CA ALA A 149 -2.77 3.22 -1.32
C ALA A 149 -4.13 2.52 -1.55
N ARG A 150 -5.17 2.85 -0.78
CA ARG A 150 -6.44 2.11 -0.78
C ARG A 150 -7.59 2.81 -1.54
N GLY A 151 -7.67 4.13 -1.39
CA GLY A 151 -8.67 4.98 -2.02
C GLY A 151 -10.11 4.66 -1.63
N LYS A 152 -11.05 5.23 -2.40
CA LYS A 152 -12.49 5.26 -2.07
C LYS A 152 -13.19 3.89 -2.00
N LEU A 153 -12.59 2.87 -2.62
CA LEU A 153 -13.11 1.50 -2.69
C LEU A 153 -12.28 0.51 -1.85
N ASP A 154 -11.29 1.02 -1.11
CA ASP A 154 -10.37 0.19 -0.32
C ASP A 154 -9.63 -0.91 -1.12
N VAL A 155 -9.33 -0.65 -2.39
CA VAL A 155 -8.62 -1.60 -3.25
C VAL A 155 -7.15 -1.68 -2.81
N PRO A 156 -6.58 -2.88 -2.55
CA PRO A 156 -5.16 -3.04 -2.26
C PRO A 156 -4.28 -2.53 -3.40
N LYS A 157 -3.53 -1.44 -3.17
CA LYS A 157 -2.51 -0.92 -4.11
C LYS A 157 -1.22 -0.52 -3.39
N GLU A 158 -1.08 -0.93 -2.13
CA GLU A 158 0.17 -0.82 -1.40
C GLU A 158 1.26 -1.69 -2.02
N ARG A 159 2.52 -1.25 -1.88
CA ARG A 159 3.70 -1.99 -2.30
C ARG A 159 4.06 -3.08 -1.29
N PHE A 160 3.86 -2.78 0.00
CA PHE A 160 4.22 -3.65 1.11
C PHE A 160 3.07 -3.86 2.09
N ILE A 161 3.01 -5.04 2.69
CA ILE A 161 2.06 -5.37 3.76
C ILE A 161 2.84 -5.50 5.07
N SER A 162 2.41 -4.79 6.11
CA SER A 162 2.99 -4.94 7.44
C SER A 162 2.15 -5.86 8.35
N TYR A 163 2.87 -6.67 9.13
CA TYR A 163 2.33 -7.60 10.12
C TYR A 163 2.82 -7.19 11.51
N GLY A 164 2.19 -6.15 12.06
CA GLY A 164 2.47 -5.65 13.41
C GLY A 164 1.29 -5.85 14.34
N ALA A 165 1.53 -5.81 15.66
CA ALA A 165 0.48 -5.77 16.68
C ALA A 165 -0.02 -4.35 16.98
N VAL A 166 0.75 -3.33 16.58
CA VAL A 166 0.44 -1.91 16.79
C VAL A 166 0.75 -1.13 15.51
N ASN A 167 -0.04 -0.09 15.25
CA ASN A 167 0.21 0.86 14.18
C ASN A 167 1.05 2.02 14.74
N THR A 168 2.34 1.75 14.96
CA THR A 168 3.31 2.80 15.31
C THR A 168 3.81 3.48 14.04
N LEU A 169 4.12 4.77 14.13
CA LEU A 169 4.67 5.55 13.00
C LEU A 169 6.01 4.98 12.47
N ASN A 170 6.66 4.12 13.26
CA ASN A 170 7.81 3.34 12.87
C ASN A 170 7.55 1.86 13.16
N PRO A 171 7.73 0.94 12.19
CA PRO A 171 7.85 -0.49 12.47
C PRO A 171 9.08 -0.80 13.32
#